data_AF-A0A227IYG2-F1
#
_entry.id   AF-A0A227IYG2-F1
#
_cell.length_a   1.000
_cell.length_b   1.000
_cell.length_c   1.000
_cell.angle_alpha   90.00
_cell.angle_beta   90.00
_cell.angle_gamma   90.00
#
_symmetry.space_group_name_H-M   'P 1'
#
loop_
_entity.id
_entity.type
_entity.pdbx_description
1 polymer ?
#
loop_
_entity_poly.entity_id
_entity_poly.type
_entity_poly.pdbx_seq_one_letter_code
_entity_poly.pdbx_strand_id
1 'polypeptide(L)' 'MLPRLHSQTDVDPLVLRFLKELEQAGFTGDIESQYSSRLAVATDNSVYQQLPQAVVHPRTTQDVSLIG' A
#
# COMPACT_ATOMS: atom_id res chain seq x y z
N MET A 1 31.78 -1.79 10.80
CA MET A 1 30.62 -2.34 10.08
C MET A 1 29.46 -1.37 10.28
N LEU A 2 28.86 -0.85 9.21
CA LEU A 2 27.66 -0.01 9.33
C LEU A 2 26.45 -0.91 9.68
N PRO A 3 25.57 -0.51 10.61
CA PRO A 3 24.36 -1.27 10.92
C PRO A 3 23.49 -1.43 9.68
N ARG A 4 22.97 -2.63 9.43
CA ARG A 4 21.96 -2.84 8.39
C ARG A 4 20.64 -2.29 8.92
N LEU A 5 20.03 -1.39 8.15
CA LEU A 5 18.65 -1.00 8.38
C LEU A 5 17.76 -2.19 8.01
N HIS A 6 16.98 -2.68 8.98
CA HIS A 6 15.97 -3.70 8.72
C HIS A 6 14.81 -3.03 8.00
N SER A 7 14.65 -3.28 6.71
CA SER A 7 13.45 -2.89 5.99
C SER A 7 12.31 -3.80 6.46
N GLN A 8 11.36 -3.25 7.22
CA GLN A 8 10.10 -3.93 7.53
C GLN A 8 9.40 -4.22 6.20
N THR A 9 9.54 -5.45 5.75
CA THR A 9 8.97 -5.92 4.48
C THR A 9 7.53 -6.34 4.67
N ASP A 10 7.18 -6.78 5.87
CA ASP A 10 5.83 -7.21 6.21
C ASP A 10 4.87 -6.02 6.26
N VAL A 11 3.64 -6.27 5.84
CA VAL A 11 2.54 -5.31 5.92
C VAL A 11 1.96 -5.37 7.33
N ASP A 12 1.76 -4.21 7.94
CA ASP A 12 1.16 -4.12 9.27
C ASP A 12 -0.22 -4.81 9.30
N PRO A 13 -0.50 -5.70 10.29
CA PRO A 13 -1.82 -6.32 10.44
C PRO A 13 -2.99 -5.35 10.47
N LEU A 14 -2.80 -4.11 10.95
CA LEU A 14 -3.80 -3.05 10.89
C LEU A 14 -4.17 -2.70 9.44
N VAL A 15 -3.17 -2.57 8.57
CA VAL A 15 -3.40 -2.28 7.14
C VAL A 15 -4.09 -3.45 6.47
N LEU A 16 -3.69 -4.70 6.78
CA LEU A 16 -4.39 -5.87 6.24
C LEU A 16 -5.87 -5.92 6.63
N ARG A 17 -6.21 -5.52 7.87
CA ARG A 17 -7.61 -5.39 8.30
C ARG A 17 -8.34 -4.30 7.53
N PHE A 18 -7.74 -3.11 7.41
CA PHE A 18 -8.31 -2.01 6.63
C PHE A 18 -8.59 -2.41 5.18
N LEU A 19 -7.64 -3.06 4.50
CA LEU A 19 -7.83 -3.50 3.11
C LEU A 19 -8.99 -4.49 2.98
N LYS A 20 -9.16 -5.40 3.95
CA LYS A 20 -10.29 -6.33 3.97
C LYS A 20 -11.63 -5.61 4.20
N GLU A 21 -11.65 -4.62 5.09
CA GLU A 21 -12.83 -3.78 5.30
C GLU A 21 -13.17 -2.95 4.06
N LEU A 22 -12.17 -2.45 3.34
CA LEU A 22 -12.32 -1.73 2.09
C LEU A 22 -12.96 -2.61 1.00
N GLU A 23 -12.50 -3.86 0.83
CA GLU A 23 -13.14 -4.84 -0.06
C GLU A 23 -14.61 -5.09 0.34
N GLN A 24 -14.88 -5.24 1.64
CA GLN A 24 -16.24 -5.47 2.15
C GLN A 24 -17.16 -4.26 1.99
N ALA A 25 -16.61 -3.04 1.98
CA ALA A 25 -17.34 -1.80 1.72
C ALA A 25 -17.72 -1.63 0.24
N GLY A 26 -17.36 -2.59 -0.62
CA GLY A 26 -17.69 -2.58 -2.04
C GLY A 26 -16.68 -1.87 -2.91
N PHE A 27 -15.43 -1.72 -2.44
CA PHE A 27 -14.34 -1.23 -3.28
C PHE A 27 -14.14 -2.17 -4.46
N THR A 28 -14.26 -1.61 -5.67
CA THR A 28 -14.18 -2.38 -6.91
C THR A 28 -12.80 -2.32 -7.53
N GLY A 29 -11.89 -1.47 -7.03
CA GLY A 29 -10.53 -1.33 -7.54
C GLY A 29 -9.60 -2.49 -7.20
N ASP A 30 -8.35 -2.38 -7.64
CA ASP A 30 -7.32 -3.39 -7.35
C ASP A 30 -6.55 -3.03 -6.08
N ILE A 31 -6.18 -4.05 -5.28
CA ILE A 31 -5.45 -3.90 -4.03
C ILE A 31 -4.17 -4.74 -4.11
N GLU A 32 -3.02 -4.10 -3.91
CA GLU A 32 -1.70 -4.73 -4.02
C GLU A 32 -0.87 -4.52 -2.75
N SER A 33 -0.56 -5.62 -2.05
CA SER A 33 0.26 -5.63 -0.83
C SER A 33 1.62 -6.32 -1.02
N GLN A 34 1.90 -6.80 -2.23
CA GLN A 34 3.15 -7.46 -2.58
C GLN A 34 4.33 -6.47 -2.58
N TYR A 35 5.51 -6.97 -2.21
CA TYR A 35 6.71 -6.15 -2.13
C TYR A 35 7.06 -5.46 -3.46
N SER A 36 6.94 -6.15 -4.59
CA SER A 36 7.23 -5.60 -5.93
C SER A 36 6.37 -4.39 -6.25
N SER A 37 5.06 -4.50 -6.02
CA SER A 37 4.09 -3.43 -6.26
C SER A 37 4.35 -2.22 -5.39
N ARG A 38 4.62 -2.46 -4.10
CA ARG A 38 4.94 -1.41 -3.13
C ARG A 38 6.26 -0.72 -3.46
N LEU A 39 7.27 -1.48 -3.89
CA LEU A 39 8.58 -0.94 -4.29
C LEU A 39 8.46 -0.06 -5.54
N ALA A 40 7.61 -0.44 -6.51
CA ALA A 40 7.42 0.31 -7.74
C ALA A 40 6.93 1.75 -7.52
N VAL A 41 6.27 2.01 -6.38
CA VAL A 41 5.75 3.33 -5.99
C VAL A 41 6.45 3.90 -4.75
N ALA A 42 7.58 3.32 -4.33
CA ALA A 42 8.26 3.70 -3.09
C ALA A 42 9.11 4.98 -3.23
N THR A 43 9.24 5.53 -4.43
CA THR A 43 9.98 6.77 -4.68
C THR A 43 9.07 7.75 -5.41
N ASP A 44 9.25 9.03 -5.13
CA ASP A 44 8.74 10.10 -5.97
C ASP A 44 9.84 10.55 -6.96
N ASN A 45 9.79 11.81 -7.41
CA ASN A 45 10.86 12.41 -8.22
C ASN A 45 12.10 12.80 -7.40
N SER A 46 12.35 12.10 -6.29
CA SER A 46 13.51 12.29 -5.42
C SER A 46 14.26 10.96 -5.25
N VAL A 47 15.43 11.04 -4.61
CA VAL A 47 16.26 9.86 -4.31
C VAL A 47 15.78 9.10 -3.08
N TYR A 48 14.79 9.61 -2.35
CA TYR A 48 14.33 9.00 -1.10
C TYR A 48 13.31 7.91 -1.37
N GLN A 49 13.53 6.75 -0.73
CA GLN A 49 12.64 5.61 -0.82
C GLN A 49 11.83 5.46 0.48
N GLN A 50 10.51 5.54 0.38
CA GLN A 50 9.56 5.22 1.44
C GLN A 50 8.62 4.11 0.96
N LEU A 51 8.79 2.90 1.50
CA LEU A 51 7.96 1.75 1.12
C LEU A 51 6.55 1.91 1.74
N PRO A 52 5.48 2.07 0.94
CA PRO A 52 4.12 2.12 1.47
C PRO A 52 3.73 0.76 2.06
N GLN A 53 2.60 0.68 2.76
CA GLN A 53 2.10 -0.60 3.30
C GLN A 53 1.27 -1.39 2.27
N ALA A 54 0.61 -0.69 1.35
CA ALA A 54 -0.14 -1.24 0.24
C ALA A 54 -0.33 -0.17 -0.85
N VAL A 55 -0.74 -0.61 -2.04
CA VAL A 55 -1.12 0.24 -3.16
C VAL A 55 -2.55 -0.12 -3.55
N VAL A 56 -3.40 0.88 -3.76
CA VAL A 56 -4.78 0.68 -4.21
C VAL A 56 -5.02 1.45 -5.50
N HIS A 57 -5.75 0.84 -6.43
CA HIS A 57 -6.06 1.39 -7.74
C HIS A 57 -7.58 1.51 -7.91
N PRO A 58 -8.18 2.64 -7.50
CA PRO A 58 -9.62 2.89 -7.67
C PRO A 58 -10.03 2.83 -9.14
N ARG A 59 -11.15 2.16 -9.46
CA ARG A 59 -11.72 2.15 -10.82
C ARG A 59 -12.74 3.26 -11.02
N THR A 60 -13.35 3.72 -9.93
CA THR A 60 -14.44 4.69 -9.94
C THR A 60 -14.21 5.82 -8.92
N THR A 61 -14.96 6.91 -9.05
CA THR A 61 -14.99 7.97 -8.02
C THR A 61 -15.61 7.47 -6.71
N GLN A 62 -16.51 6.49 -6.78
CA GLN A 62 -17.07 5.85 -5.59
C GLN A 62 -15.98 5.10 -4.82
N ASP A 63 -15.09 4.39 -5.50
CA ASP A 63 -13.95 3.72 -4.87
C ASP A 63 -13.05 4.69 -4.11
N VAL A 64 -12.83 5.91 -4.65
CA VAL A 64 -12.06 6.96 -3.95
C VAL A 64 -12.75 7.39 -2.66
N SER A 65 -14.09 7.50 -2.67
CA SER A 65 -14.86 7.87 -1.47
C SER A 65 -14.87 6.79 -0.38
N LEU A 66 -14.53 5.54 -0.71
CA LEU A 66 -14.43 4.46 0.27
C LEU A 66 -13.08 4.44 1.00
N ILE A 67 -12.05 5.13 0.48
CA ILE A 67 -10.69 5.14 1.05
C ILE A 67 -10.56 6.19 2.18
N GLY A 68 -11.41 7.22 2.22
CA GLY A 68 -11.25 8.41 3.08
C GLY A 68 -12.46 8.75 3.92
#